data_AF-A0A976LEL1-F1
#
_entry.id   AF-A0A976LEL1-F1
#
_cell.length_a   1.000
_cell.length_b   1.000
_cell.length_c   1.000
_cell.angle_alpha   90.00
_cell.angle_beta   90.00
_cell.angle_gamma   90.00
#
_symmetry.space_group_name_H-M   'P 1'
#
loop_
_entity.id
_entity.type
_entity.pdbx_description
1 polymer ?
#
loop_
_entity_poly.entity_id
_entity_poly.type
_entity_poly.pdbx_seq_one_letter_code
_entity_poly.pdbx_strand_id
1 'polypeptide(L)'
;MKSRNWFLARFPLSIAALFSRRTAAAGRRRVRPTLASFDKLEERLAFSVGYATVNDWGSGLQGQLTLTNDTSATMTDWQLAFNYNRSITTIWNAQIVSHTGSQYVIKGFDWDRTLTAGATQGVGF
;
A
#
# COMPACT_ATOMS: atom_id res chain seq x y z
N MET A 1 5.69 2.15 -24.29
CA MET A 1 5.24 0.96 -23.55
C MET A 1 4.29 1.40 -22.44
N LYS A 2 3.25 0.60 -22.19
CA LYS A 2 1.95 1.05 -21.65
C LYS A 2 1.97 1.03 -20.11
N SER A 3 2.02 2.20 -19.48
CA SER A 3 1.78 2.36 -18.04
C SER A 3 0.31 2.02 -17.74
N ARG A 4 0.08 1.09 -16.81
CA ARG A 4 -1.26 0.77 -16.30
C ARG A 4 -1.24 0.97 -14.80
N ASN A 5 -1.92 2.01 -14.34
CA ASN A 5 -2.25 2.23 -12.93
C ASN A 5 -3.24 1.15 -12.48
N TRP A 6 -2.93 0.44 -11.40
CA TRP A 6 -3.86 -0.48 -10.74
C TRP A 6 -4.03 -0.03 -9.28
N PHE A 7 -5.24 0.42 -8.94
CA PHE A 7 -5.65 0.71 -7.57
C PHE A 7 -6.39 -0.49 -6.95
N LEU A 8 -6.33 -0.55 -5.62
CA LEU A 8 -7.20 -1.22 -4.63
C LEU A 8 -6.55 -2.38 -3.86
N ALA A 9 -5.77 -2.04 -2.82
CA ALA A 9 -5.54 -2.91 -1.67
C ALA A 9 -6.60 -2.62 -0.59
N ARG A 10 -7.47 -3.60 -0.31
CA ARG A 10 -8.37 -3.63 0.86
C ARG A 10 -7.65 -4.37 1.99
N PHE A 11 -7.56 -3.76 3.16
CA PHE A 11 -7.15 -4.41 4.41
C PHE A 11 -8.37 -4.81 5.24
N PRO A 12 -8.41 -5.98 5.90
CA PRO A 12 -9.43 -6.30 6.89
C PRO A 12 -9.05 -5.66 8.24
N LEU A 13 -9.97 -4.87 8.80
CA LEU A 13 -9.88 -4.37 10.18
C LEU A 13 -10.61 -5.36 11.10
N SER A 14 -9.94 -5.86 12.14
CA SER A 14 -10.61 -6.44 13.31
C SER A 14 -10.36 -5.53 14.51
N ILE A 15 -11.43 -4.95 15.06
CA ILE A 15 -11.43 -4.22 16.32
C ILE A 15 -12.56 -4.82 17.16
N ALA A 16 -12.22 -5.39 18.32
CA ALA A 16 -13.18 -5.80 19.32
C ALA A 16 -13.85 -4.55 19.93
N ALA A 17 -15.18 -4.47 19.82
CA ALA A 17 -15.97 -3.37 20.37
C ALA A 17 -16.39 -3.68 21.82
N LEU A 18 -16.08 -2.77 22.74
CA LEU A 18 -16.77 -2.68 24.04
C LEU A 18 -18.16 -2.06 23.84
N PHE A 19 -19.18 -2.75 24.35
CA PHE A 19 -20.59 -2.37 24.27
C PHE A 19 -20.90 -1.09 25.04
N SER A 20 -21.68 -0.19 24.41
CA SER A 20 -22.59 0.69 25.14
C SER A 20 -23.90 0.81 24.35
N ARG A 21 -25.01 0.35 24.94
CA ARG A 21 -26.35 0.44 24.36
C ARG A 21 -26.94 1.83 24.60
N ARG A 22 -27.48 2.47 23.56
CA ARG A 22 -28.70 3.30 23.65
C ARG A 22 -29.55 3.13 22.39
N THR A 23 -30.83 2.88 22.62
CA THR A 23 -31.94 2.83 21.65
C THR A 23 -32.24 4.21 21.05
N ALA A 24 -32.50 4.28 19.74
CA ALA A 24 -33.75 4.75 19.13
C ALA A 24 -33.60 5.44 17.75
N ALA A 25 -34.66 5.25 16.95
CA ALA A 25 -35.19 6.06 15.84
C ALA A 25 -34.54 5.97 14.45
N ALA A 26 -35.37 5.51 13.52
CA ALA A 26 -35.14 5.46 12.08
C ALA A 26 -35.06 6.87 11.46
N GLY A 27 -33.98 7.10 10.72
CA GLY A 27 -33.88 8.16 9.73
C GLY A 27 -33.11 7.61 8.55
N ARG A 28 -33.66 7.72 7.33
CA ARG A 28 -32.94 7.39 6.08
C ARG A 28 -31.70 8.28 6.02
N ARG A 29 -30.57 7.76 6.51
CA ARG A 29 -29.27 8.43 6.42
C ARG A 29 -28.87 8.36 4.95
N ARG A 30 -29.18 9.43 4.19
CA ARG A 30 -28.40 9.72 2.98
C ARG A 30 -26.95 9.76 3.44
N VAL A 31 -26.19 8.74 3.06
CA VAL A 31 -24.73 8.79 3.16
C VAL A 31 -24.31 9.89 2.19
N ARG A 32 -24.30 11.15 2.67
CA ARG A 32 -23.46 12.16 2.03
C ARG A 32 -22.05 11.57 2.12
N PRO A 33 -21.31 11.41 1.01
CA PRO A 33 -19.89 11.12 1.11
C PRO A 33 -19.31 12.35 1.81
N THR A 34 -19.17 12.25 3.12
CA THR A 34 -18.55 13.26 3.96
C THR A 34 -17.15 13.46 3.40
N LEU A 35 -16.73 14.71 3.20
CA LEU A 35 -15.37 15.08 2.77
C LEU A 35 -14.28 14.28 3.50
N ALA A 36 -14.52 13.86 4.74
CA ALA A 36 -13.66 12.92 5.49
C ALA A 36 -13.31 11.61 4.75
N SER A 37 -14.19 11.05 3.91
CA SER A 37 -13.86 9.88 3.09
C SER A 37 -13.00 10.26 1.88
N PHE A 38 -13.06 11.50 1.41
CA PHE A 38 -12.22 12.03 0.34
C PHE A 38 -10.84 12.43 0.88
N ASP A 39 -10.77 13.19 1.98
CA ASP A 39 -9.52 13.54 2.68
C ASP A 39 -8.74 12.29 3.08
N LYS A 40 -9.44 11.27 3.62
CA LYS A 40 -8.84 9.98 3.99
C LYS A 40 -8.40 9.16 2.78
N LEU A 41 -8.99 9.39 1.59
CA LEU A 41 -8.51 8.80 0.35
C LEU A 41 -7.30 9.57 -0.16
N GLU A 42 -7.27 10.90 -0.12
CA GLU A 42 -6.10 11.71 -0.50
C GLU A 42 -4.89 11.45 0.40
N GLU A 43 -5.07 11.28 1.71
CA GLU A 43 -4.00 10.79 2.61
C GLU A 43 -3.49 9.40 2.21
N ARG A 44 -4.35 8.54 1.63
CA ARG A 44 -3.95 7.23 1.07
C ARG A 44 -3.37 7.33 -0.34
N LEU A 45 -3.65 8.40 -1.08
CA LEU A 45 -3.10 8.70 -2.40
C LEU A 45 -1.76 9.41 -2.30
N ALA A 46 -1.47 10.05 -1.16
CA ALA A 46 -0.22 10.71 -0.87
C ALA A 46 0.95 9.73 -0.64
N PHE A 47 0.72 8.43 -0.80
CA PHE A 47 1.76 7.44 -0.99
C PHE A 47 1.57 6.78 -2.36
N SER A 48 2.46 7.09 -3.30
CA SER A 48 2.40 6.60 -4.66
C SER A 48 3.42 5.48 -4.90
N VAL A 49 3.05 4.52 -5.75
CA VAL A 49 3.91 3.37 -6.08
C VAL A 49 3.98 3.20 -7.59
N GLY A 50 5.17 3.35 -8.15
CA GLY A 50 5.50 3.02 -9.53
C GLY A 50 6.02 1.58 -9.66
N TYR A 51 5.79 0.95 -10.81
CA TYR A 51 6.40 -0.33 -11.17
C TYR A 51 7.06 -0.23 -12.55
N ALA A 52 8.26 -0.79 -12.68
CA ALA A 52 8.94 -0.98 -13.95
C ALA A 52 9.62 -2.35 -14.00
N THR A 53 9.64 -2.97 -15.19
CA THR A 53 10.56 -4.08 -15.47
C THR A 53 11.90 -3.47 -15.90
N VAL A 54 12.96 -3.74 -15.14
CA VAL A 54 14.31 -3.23 -15.38
C VAL A 54 15.04 -4.09 -16.42
N ASN A 55 14.91 -5.41 -16.30
CA ASN A 55 15.48 -6.37 -17.23
C ASN A 55 14.55 -7.57 -17.38
N ASP A 56 14.49 -8.15 -18.57
CA ASP A 56 13.70 -9.36 -18.84
C ASP A 56 14.51 -10.25 -19.77
N TRP A 57 14.85 -11.45 -19.30
CA TRP A 57 15.62 -12.43 -20.05
C TRP A 57 14.78 -13.66 -20.43
N GLY A 58 13.45 -13.53 -20.42
CA GLY A 58 12.49 -14.53 -20.87
C GLY A 58 12.15 -15.58 -19.81
N SER A 59 13.16 -16.21 -19.19
CA SER A 59 12.96 -17.18 -18.09
C SER A 59 12.82 -16.52 -16.72
N GLY A 60 13.16 -15.25 -16.61
CA GLY A 60 13.05 -14.43 -15.41
C GLY A 60 13.09 -12.95 -15.76
N LEU A 61 12.83 -12.11 -14.76
CA LEU A 61 12.88 -10.66 -14.89
C LEU A 61 13.41 -10.03 -13.62
N GLN A 62 13.86 -8.79 -13.76
CA GLN A 62 14.15 -7.86 -12.68
C GLN A 62 13.05 -6.81 -12.61
N GLY A 63 12.33 -6.74 -11.50
CA GLY A 63 11.31 -5.74 -11.21
C GLY A 63 11.85 -4.63 -10.32
N GLN A 64 11.30 -3.42 -10.49
CA GLN A 64 11.55 -2.27 -9.64
C GLN A 64 10.22 -1.64 -9.23
N LEU A 65 10.05 -1.46 -7.92
CA LEU A 65 9.05 -0.61 -7.32
C LEU A 65 9.68 0.71 -6.89
N THR A 66 8.95 1.79 -7.09
CA THR A 66 9.35 3.14 -6.65
C THR A 66 8.26 3.67 -5.73
N LEU A 67 8.57 3.78 -4.45
CA LEU A 67 7.66 4.23 -3.40
C LEU A 67 7.93 5.70 -3.15
N THR A 68 6.92 6.57 -3.29
CA THR A 68 7.08 8.01 -3.05
C THR A 68 6.11 8.46 -1.97
N ASN A 69 6.64 9.17 -0.97
CA ASN A 69 5.84 9.85 0.04
C ASN A 69 5.51 11.26 -0.44
N ASP A 70 4.36 11.42 -1.07
CA ASP A 70 3.80 12.70 -1.53
C ASP A 70 3.07 13.48 -0.42
N THR A 71 3.11 12.99 0.84
CA THR A 71 2.58 13.74 1.99
C THR A 71 3.57 14.81 2.48
N SER A 72 3.06 15.72 3.31
CA SER A 72 3.88 16.67 4.09
C SER A 72 4.42 16.10 5.41
N ALA A 73 4.11 14.83 5.72
CA ALA A 73 4.49 14.18 6.97
C ALA A 73 5.52 13.06 6.75
N THR A 74 6.34 12.78 7.76
CA THR A 74 7.22 11.61 7.72
C THR A 74 6.41 10.34 7.97
N MET A 75 6.50 9.38 7.07
CA MET A 75 5.93 8.04 7.23
C MET A 75 6.96 7.13 7.87
N THR A 76 6.62 6.51 8.99
CA THR A 76 7.43 5.48 9.65
C THR A 76 6.80 4.10 9.48
N ASP A 77 7.63 3.06 9.52
CA ASP A 77 7.19 1.66 9.45
C ASP A 77 6.39 1.35 8.18
N TRP A 78 6.85 1.87 7.04
CA TRP A 78 6.13 1.68 5.78
C TRP A 78 5.99 0.19 5.42
N GLN A 79 4.80 -0.16 4.94
CA GLN A 79 4.45 -1.51 4.47
C GLN A 79 3.60 -1.39 3.21
N LEU A 80 3.89 -2.23 2.22
CA LEU A 80 3.19 -2.27 0.95
C LEU A 80 2.58 -3.65 0.70
N ALA A 81 1.28 -3.68 0.47
CA ALA A 81 0.56 -4.88 0.03
C ALA A 81 0.17 -4.74 -1.45
N PHE A 82 0.52 -5.74 -2.27
CA PHE A 82 0.23 -5.74 -3.70
C PHE A 82 -0.03 -7.14 -4.25
N ASN A 83 -0.75 -7.21 -5.36
CA ASN A 83 -0.97 -8.48 -6.07
C ASN A 83 0.06 -8.62 -7.21
N TYR A 84 0.74 -9.75 -7.24
CA TYR A 84 1.71 -10.13 -8.26
C TYR A 84 1.55 -11.61 -8.59
N ASN A 85 1.39 -11.91 -9.88
CA ASN A 85 1.05 -13.26 -10.35
C ASN A 85 2.28 -14.16 -10.62
N ARG A 86 3.48 -13.63 -10.42
CA ARG A 86 4.74 -14.39 -10.52
C ARG A 86 5.35 -14.56 -9.14
N SER A 87 6.35 -15.45 -9.06
CA SER A 87 7.10 -15.68 -7.83
C SER A 87 8.27 -14.70 -7.73
N ILE A 88 8.40 -14.04 -6.58
CA ILE A 88 9.58 -13.24 -6.24
C ILE A 88 10.60 -14.17 -5.55
N THR A 89 11.77 -14.37 -6.17
CA THR A 89 12.81 -15.26 -5.64
C THR A 89 13.81 -14.54 -4.73
N THR A 90 14.17 -13.31 -5.09
CA THR A 90 15.10 -12.45 -4.35
C THR A 90 14.51 -11.06 -4.27
N ILE A 91 14.74 -10.34 -3.17
CA ILE A 91 14.32 -8.95 -3.00
C ILE A 91 15.45 -8.18 -2.32
N TRP A 92 15.63 -6.91 -2.68
CA TRP A 92 16.56 -5.99 -2.02
C TRP A 92 15.88 -4.68 -1.65
N ASN A 93 16.43 -3.98 -0.65
CA ASN A 93 15.89 -2.77 -0.04
C ASN A 93 14.49 -2.93 0.59
N ALA A 94 14.01 -4.17 0.74
CA ALA A 94 12.79 -4.52 1.46
C ALA A 94 12.82 -5.99 1.92
N GLN A 95 11.85 -6.37 2.74
CA GLN A 95 11.62 -7.74 3.20
C GLN A 95 10.19 -8.17 2.90
N ILE A 96 10.00 -9.41 2.45
CA ILE A 96 8.67 -10.03 2.33
C ILE A 96 8.19 -10.45 3.72
N VAL A 97 7.07 -9.90 4.15
CA VAL A 97 6.41 -10.22 5.43
C VAL A 97 5.42 -11.36 5.27
N SER A 98 4.70 -11.39 4.16
CA SER A 98 3.76 -12.46 3.86
C SER A 98 3.56 -12.63 2.36
N HIS A 99 3.28 -13.85 1.93
CA HIS A 99 2.87 -14.17 0.57
C HIS A 99 1.76 -15.23 0.61
N THR A 100 0.61 -14.94 -0.01
CA THR A 100 -0.54 -15.87 -0.07
C THR A 100 -1.20 -15.78 -1.44
N GLY A 101 -1.15 -16.87 -2.20
CA GLY A 101 -1.66 -16.89 -3.57
C GLY A 101 -0.86 -15.95 -4.47
N SER A 102 -1.48 -14.84 -4.89
CA SER A 102 -0.81 -13.76 -5.62
C SER A 102 -0.56 -12.51 -4.78
N GLN A 103 -0.94 -12.52 -3.50
CA GLN A 103 -0.85 -11.34 -2.65
C GLN A 103 0.47 -11.33 -1.88
N TYR A 104 1.27 -10.30 -2.07
CA TYR A 104 2.50 -10.03 -1.34
C TYR A 104 2.29 -8.87 -0.36
N VAL A 105 2.96 -8.97 0.79
CA VAL A 105 3.15 -7.86 1.73
C VAL A 105 4.64 -7.72 1.97
N ILE A 106 5.18 -6.52 1.70
CA ILE A 106 6.58 -6.18 1.91
C ILE A 106 6.71 -5.00 2.87
N LYS A 107 7.84 -4.90 3.56
CA LYS A 107 8.18 -3.75 4.42
C LYS A 107 9.62 -3.31 4.23
N GLY A 108 9.94 -2.08 4.62
CA GLY A 108 11.32 -1.62 4.75
C GLY A 108 12.08 -2.36 5.85
N PHE A 109 13.40 -2.39 5.75
CA PHE A 109 14.25 -2.85 6.85
C PHE A 109 14.15 -1.91 8.05
N ASP A 110 14.53 -2.38 9.25
CA ASP A 110 14.42 -1.57 10.47
C ASP A 110 15.22 -0.26 10.42
N TRP A 111 16.27 -0.20 9.60
CA TRP A 111 17.10 0.97 9.35
C TRP A 111 16.63 1.83 8.16
N ASP A 112 15.66 1.37 7.36
CA ASP A 112 15.16 2.01 6.12
C ASP A 112 13.62 2.08 6.06
N ARG A 113 13.00 2.08 7.23
CA ARG A 113 11.54 2.07 7.40
C ARG A 113 10.89 3.45 7.44
N THR A 114 11.69 4.50 7.28
CA THR A 114 11.24 5.89 7.38
C THR A 114 11.35 6.58 6.03
N LEU A 115 10.24 7.12 5.57
CA LEU A 115 10.15 7.95 4.37
C LEU A 115 9.75 9.36 4.79
N THR A 116 10.69 10.30 4.73
CA THR A 116 10.39 11.72 4.98
C THR A 116 9.46 12.28 3.91
N ALA A 117 8.83 13.42 4.17
CA ALA A 117 8.01 14.13 3.18
C ALA A 117 8.79 14.34 1.87
N GLY A 118 8.19 13.97 0.75
CA GLY A 118 8.80 14.03 -0.60
C GLY A 118 9.85 12.95 -0.90
N ALA A 119 10.18 12.06 0.05
CA ALA A 119 11.19 11.04 -0.17
C ALA A 119 10.69 9.95 -1.13
N THR A 120 11.65 9.36 -1.85
CA THR A 120 11.42 8.22 -2.74
C THR A 120 12.34 7.07 -2.34
N GLN A 121 11.79 5.85 -2.26
CA GLN A 121 12.53 4.63 -1.99
C GLN A 121 12.35 3.62 -3.13
N GLY A 122 13.47 3.06 -3.58
CA GLY A 122 13.51 2.02 -4.60
C GLY A 122 13.60 0.62 -3.99
N VAL A 123 12.62 -0.24 -4.30
CA VAL A 123 12.65 -1.67 -3.96
C VAL A 123 12.75 -2.49 -5.23
N GLY A 124 13.72 -3.40 -5.31
CA GLY A 124 13.85 -4.27 -6.48
C GLY A 124 13.76 -5.75 -6.12
N PHE A 125 13.40 -6.55 -7.12
CA PHE A 125 13.21 -7.99 -7.01
C PHE A 125 13.41 -8.73 -8.34
#